data_AF-A0A831XX57-F1
#
_entry.id   AF-A0A831XX57-F1
#
_cell.length_a   1.000
_cell.length_b   1.000
_cell.length_c   1.000
_cell.angle_alpha   90.00
_cell.angle_beta   90.00
_cell.angle_gamma   90.00
#
_symmetry.space_group_name_H-M   'P 1'
#
loop_
_entity.id
_entity.type
_entity.pdbx_description
1 polymer ?
#
loop_
_entity_poly.entity_id
_entity_poly.type
_entity_poly.pdbx_seq_one_letter_code
_entity_poly.pdbx_strand_id
1 'polypeptide(L)'
;MTDNNVIILGRAASAVSHEMKQILSAMKSMFGKAGGLKQDEYDRDYEAELGRLDKMIDILSSYAKPEKGRIFSHDLNAVVQERIKSFEKEALEKGIILETSLDPDGCPSWIDPDKISWVLDKIIQNAQRGRHFHLLPLPD
;
A
#
# COMPACT_ATOMS: atom_id res chain seq x y z
N MET A 1 3.24 22.84 -25.72
CA MET A 1 4.29 23.06 -24.69
C MET A 1 3.92 22.23 -23.47
N THR A 2 4.69 21.19 -23.15
CA THR A 2 4.49 20.44 -21.89
C THR A 2 5.01 21.28 -20.73
N ASP A 3 4.16 21.61 -19.76
CA ASP A 3 4.51 22.44 -18.61
C ASP A 3 5.68 21.84 -17.81
N ASN A 4 6.86 22.43 -17.99
CA ASN A 4 8.11 22.04 -17.33
C ASN A 4 7.96 22.07 -15.79
N ASN A 5 7.09 22.95 -15.28
CA ASN A 5 6.78 23.09 -13.85
C ASN A 5 6.22 21.80 -13.24
N VAL A 6 5.33 21.09 -13.95
CA VAL A 6 4.76 19.83 -13.45
C VAL A 6 5.81 18.72 -13.38
N ILE A 7 6.79 18.74 -14.30
CA ILE A 7 7.90 17.78 -14.31
C ILE A 7 8.86 18.04 -13.15
N ILE A 8 9.18 19.32 -12.92
CA ILE A 8 10.07 19.75 -11.84
C ILE A 8 9.42 19.46 -10.47
N LEU A 9 8.14 19.79 -10.31
CA LEU A 9 7.37 19.49 -9.09
C LEU A 9 7.29 17.99 -8.81
N GLY A 10 7.04 17.17 -9.83
CA GLY A 10 7.04 15.72 -9.66
C GLY A 10 8.40 15.15 -9.24
N ARG A 11 9.50 15.65 -9.83
CA ARG A 11 10.86 15.22 -9.42
C ARG A 11 11.19 15.65 -7.99
N ALA A 12 10.84 16.87 -7.61
CA ALA A 12 11.02 17.38 -6.26
C ALA A 12 10.19 16.56 -5.25
N ALA A 13 8.92 16.30 -5.54
CA ALA A 13 8.05 15.46 -4.71
C ALA A 13 8.63 14.04 -4.53
N SER A 14 9.21 13.46 -5.57
CA SER A 14 9.86 12.14 -5.51
C SER A 14 11.08 12.12 -4.57
N ALA A 15 11.97 13.11 -4.70
CA ALA A 15 13.17 13.20 -3.88
C ALA A 15 12.81 13.41 -2.40
N VAL A 16 11.89 14.34 -2.13
CA VAL A 16 11.40 14.62 -0.77
C VAL A 16 10.69 13.40 -0.18
N SER A 17 9.84 12.72 -0.94
CA SER A 17 9.16 11.50 -0.47
C SER A 17 10.16 10.40 -0.09
N HIS A 18 11.21 10.23 -0.90
CA HIS A 18 12.25 9.24 -0.65
C HIS A 18 13.00 9.53 0.66
N GLU A 19 13.42 10.78 0.87
CA GLU A 19 14.09 11.20 2.12
C GLU A 19 13.16 11.07 3.34
N MET A 20 11.89 11.46 3.20
CA MET A 20 10.91 11.32 4.28
C MET A 20 10.67 9.85 4.65
N LYS A 21 10.63 8.92 3.67
CA LYS A 21 10.56 7.47 3.95
C LYS A 21 11.78 6.97 4.71
N GLN A 22 12.98 7.44 4.36
CA GLN A 22 14.20 7.07 5.07
C GLN A 22 14.18 7.55 6.52
N ILE A 23 13.78 8.81 6.76
CA ILE A 23 13.66 9.39 8.10
C ILE A 23 12.62 8.61 8.92
N LEU A 24 11.44 8.35 8.36
CA LEU A 24 10.38 7.58 9.02
C LEU A 24 10.85 6.17 9.39
N SER A 25 11.58 5.51 8.50
CA SER A 25 12.15 4.18 8.75
C SER A 25 13.18 4.20 9.89
N ALA A 26 14.02 5.24 9.94
CA ALA A 26 14.96 5.44 11.03
C ALA A 26 14.24 5.67 12.36
N MET A 27 13.17 6.48 12.38
CA MET A 27 12.34 6.72 13.56
C MET A 27 11.69 5.44 14.09
N LYS A 28 11.05 4.64 13.21
CA LYS A 28 10.49 3.33 13.56
C LYS A 28 11.55 2.41 14.17
N SER A 29 12.75 2.38 13.58
CA SER A 29 13.86 1.56 14.09
C SER A 29 14.38 2.04 15.45
N MET A 30 14.51 3.35 15.66
CA MET A 30 14.95 3.92 16.93
C MET A 30 13.93 3.66 18.04
N PHE A 31 12.64 3.83 17.75
CA PHE A 31 11.55 3.55 18.68
C PHE A 31 11.53 2.07 19.10
N GLY A 32 11.62 1.15 18.13
CA GLY A 32 11.70 -0.28 18.43
C GLY A 32 12.93 -0.64 19.25
N LYS A 33 14.11 -0.06 18.95
CA LYS A 33 15.35 -0.27 19.72
C LYS A 33 15.30 0.32 21.13
N ALA A 34 14.53 1.38 21.34
CA ALA A 34 14.30 1.96 22.66
C ALA A 34 13.35 1.12 23.52
N GLY A 35 12.68 0.12 22.93
CA GLY A 35 11.67 -0.70 23.60
C GLY A 35 10.33 0.02 23.75
N GLY A 36 10.03 0.97 22.87
CA GLY A 36 8.87 1.86 22.99
C GLY A 36 9.12 3.05 23.92
N LEU A 37 8.05 3.72 24.28
CA LEU A 37 7.93 4.75 25.29
C LEU A 37 7.55 4.08 26.60
N LYS A 38 7.89 4.73 27.72
CA LYS A 38 7.68 4.17 29.06
C LYS A 38 6.22 3.96 29.46
N GLN A 39 5.27 4.31 28.60
CA GLN A 39 3.85 4.32 28.90
C GLN A 39 3.07 3.84 27.66
N ASP A 40 2.41 2.69 27.77
CA ASP A 40 1.77 1.96 26.65
C ASP A 40 0.75 2.78 25.83
N GLU A 41 0.07 3.75 26.45
CA GLU A 41 -0.87 4.63 25.76
C GLU A 41 -0.14 5.55 24.77
N TYR A 42 1.01 6.10 25.17
CA TYR A 42 1.82 6.94 24.28
C TYR A 42 2.48 6.12 23.17
N ASP A 43 2.74 4.83 23.38
CA ASP A 43 3.22 3.95 22.32
C ASP A 43 2.20 3.78 21.20
N ARG A 44 0.95 3.52 21.57
CA ARG A 44 -0.13 3.39 20.58
C ARG A 44 -0.34 4.68 19.81
N ASP A 45 -0.35 5.82 20.51
CA ASP A 45 -0.51 7.12 19.86
C ASP A 45 0.68 7.43 18.93
N TYR A 46 1.90 7.14 19.37
CA TYR A 46 3.10 7.34 18.58
C TYR A 46 3.11 6.46 17.32
N GLU A 47 2.79 5.17 17.44
CA GLU A 47 2.66 4.27 16.30
C GLU A 47 1.56 4.70 15.32
N ALA A 48 0.43 5.17 15.84
CA ALA A 48 -0.65 5.71 15.02
C ALA A 48 -0.21 6.94 14.21
N GLU A 49 0.53 7.87 14.82
CA GLU A 49 1.07 9.04 14.13
C GLU A 49 2.15 8.69 13.11
N LEU A 50 3.03 7.72 13.40
CA LEU A 50 3.97 7.18 12.40
C LEU A 50 3.23 6.57 11.21
N GLY A 51 2.13 5.86 11.45
CA GLY A 51 1.27 5.31 10.41
C GLY A 51 0.54 6.39 9.59
N ARG A 52 0.13 7.49 10.20
CA ARG A 52 -0.43 8.65 9.49
C ARG A 52 0.62 9.33 8.61
N LEU A 53 1.83 9.50 9.13
CA LEU A 53 2.94 10.08 8.37
C LEU A 53 3.31 9.22 7.15
N ASP A 54 3.34 7.90 7.30
CA ASP A 54 3.57 6.94 6.20
C ASP A 54 2.56 7.14 5.06
N LYS A 55 1.28 7.26 5.40
CA LYS A 55 0.19 7.53 4.43
C LYS A 55 0.37 8.87 3.74
N MET A 56 0.79 9.92 4.45
CA MET A 56 1.04 11.23 3.85
C MET A 56 2.22 11.19 2.87
N ILE A 57 3.28 10.44 3.20
CA ILE A 57 4.43 10.27 2.31
C ILE A 57 4.02 9.47 1.06
N ASP A 58 3.17 8.45 1.18
CA ASP A 58 2.64 7.72 0.02
C ASP A 58 1.82 8.64 -0.90
N ILE A 59 1.00 9.53 -0.34
CA ILE A 59 0.27 10.54 -1.12
C ILE A 59 1.25 11.48 -1.83
N LEU A 60 2.26 12.01 -1.12
CA LEU A 60 3.27 12.88 -1.73
C LEU A 60 4.03 12.17 -2.86
N SER A 61 4.37 10.90 -2.65
CA SER A 61 5.08 10.09 -3.62
C SER A 61 4.24 9.77 -4.87
N SER A 62 2.91 9.87 -4.79
CA SER A 62 2.01 9.72 -5.95
C SER A 62 2.04 10.93 -6.90
N TYR A 63 2.46 12.11 -6.43
CA TYR A 63 2.65 13.30 -7.26
C TYR A 63 3.99 13.28 -8.01
N ALA A 64 4.90 12.39 -7.62
CA ALA A 64 6.06 12.11 -8.44
C ALA A 64 5.59 11.58 -9.79
N LYS A 65 6.05 12.18 -10.89
CA LYS A 65 5.84 11.57 -12.20
C LYS A 65 6.35 10.13 -12.09
N PRO A 66 5.53 9.11 -12.41
CA PRO A 66 6.04 7.76 -12.43
C PRO A 66 7.27 7.80 -13.33
N GLU A 67 8.43 7.34 -12.83
CA GLU A 67 9.49 6.91 -13.72
C GLU A 67 8.79 6.07 -14.78
N LYS A 68 9.06 6.35 -16.07
CA LYS A 68 8.46 5.62 -17.19
C LYS A 68 8.42 4.16 -16.78
N GLY A 69 7.22 3.65 -16.50
CA GLY A 69 7.07 2.35 -15.87
C GLY A 69 7.88 1.37 -16.69
N ARG A 70 8.52 0.41 -16.04
CA ARG A 70 9.14 -0.68 -16.78
C ARG A 70 8.01 -1.58 -17.26
N ILE A 71 7.29 -1.13 -18.29
CA ILE A 71 6.16 -1.82 -18.86
C ILE A 71 6.73 -2.98 -19.67
N PHE A 72 6.46 -4.20 -19.22
CA PHE A 72 6.83 -5.42 -19.92
C PHE A 72 5.57 -6.25 -20.17
N SER A 73 5.63 -7.13 -21.17
CA SER A 73 4.63 -8.18 -21.32
C SER A 73 4.74 -9.12 -20.12
N HIS A 74 3.72 -9.15 -19.27
CA HIS A 74 3.65 -10.00 -18.10
C HIS A 74 2.24 -10.60 -17.99
N ASP A 75 2.13 -11.84 -17.50
CA ASP A 75 0.82 -12.46 -17.30
C ASP A 75 0.16 -11.87 -16.04
N LEU A 76 -0.93 -11.12 -16.23
CA LEU A 76 -1.65 -10.50 -15.13
C LEU A 76 -2.26 -11.54 -14.17
N ASN A 77 -2.60 -12.74 -14.66
CA ASN A 77 -3.09 -13.81 -13.81
C ASN A 77 -2.06 -14.19 -12.74
N ALA A 78 -0.78 -14.26 -13.11
CA ALA A 78 0.30 -14.59 -12.20
C ALA A 78 0.43 -13.54 -11.08
N VAL A 79 0.32 -12.26 -11.43
CA VAL A 79 0.34 -11.16 -10.44
C VAL A 79 -0.84 -11.28 -9.47
N VAL A 80 -2.06 -11.52 -9.98
CA VAL A 80 -3.25 -11.69 -9.13
C VAL A 80 -3.10 -12.89 -8.20
N GLN A 81 -2.63 -14.03 -8.71
CA GLN A 81 -2.42 -15.24 -7.91
C GLN A 81 -1.39 -15.02 -6.79
N GLU A 82 -0.26 -14.36 -7.11
CA GLU A 82 0.77 -14.05 -6.12
C GLU A 82 0.21 -13.17 -5.00
N ARG A 83 -0.55 -12.13 -5.35
CA ARG A 83 -1.15 -11.24 -4.36
C ARG A 83 -2.22 -11.94 -3.53
N ILE A 84 -3.06 -12.79 -4.12
CA ILE A 84 -4.07 -13.52 -3.35
C ILE A 84 -3.40 -14.46 -2.34
N LYS A 85 -2.39 -15.20 -2.78
CA LYS A 85 -1.61 -16.10 -1.91
C LYS A 85 -0.95 -15.38 -0.75
N SER A 86 -0.47 -14.15 -0.94
CA SER A 86 0.15 -13.38 0.15
C SER A 86 -0.85 -12.93 1.24
N PHE A 87 -2.14 -12.81 0.89
CA PHE A 87 -3.21 -12.43 1.82
C PHE A 87 -4.05 -13.61 2.33
N GLU A 88 -3.88 -14.83 1.82
CA GLU A 88 -4.67 -16.01 2.22
C GLU A 88 -4.67 -16.23 3.73
N LYS A 89 -3.49 -16.17 4.37
CA LYS A 89 -3.37 -16.39 5.81
C LYS A 89 -4.13 -15.33 6.61
N GLU A 90 -3.91 -14.06 6.28
CA GLU A 90 -4.58 -12.93 6.95
C GLU A 90 -6.10 -12.96 6.74
N ALA A 91 -6.55 -13.33 5.53
CA ALA A 91 -7.96 -13.47 5.21
C ALA A 91 -8.61 -14.61 6.01
N LEU A 92 -7.95 -15.76 6.09
CA LEU A 92 -8.42 -16.92 6.85
C LEU A 92 -8.56 -16.60 8.34
N GLU A 93 -7.58 -15.93 8.94
CA GLU A 93 -7.63 -15.48 10.34
C GLU A 93 -8.82 -14.55 10.62
N LYS A 94 -9.29 -13.83 9.60
CA LYS A 94 -10.48 -12.94 9.66
C LYS A 94 -11.78 -13.62 9.22
N GLY A 95 -11.77 -14.91 8.89
CA GLY A 95 -12.94 -15.63 8.37
C GLY A 95 -13.41 -15.10 7.00
N ILE A 96 -12.47 -14.61 6.19
CA ILE A 96 -12.70 -14.09 4.83
C ILE A 96 -12.23 -15.12 3.82
N ILE A 97 -13.05 -15.38 2.81
CA ILE A 97 -12.71 -16.23 1.68
C ILE A 97 -12.30 -15.33 0.51
N LEU A 98 -11.12 -15.57 -0.04
CA LEU A 98 -10.64 -14.92 -1.27
C LEU A 98 -10.88 -15.88 -2.44
N GLU A 99 -11.65 -15.45 -3.43
CA GLU A 99 -11.92 -16.20 -4.65
C GLU A 99 -11.35 -15.46 -5.86
N THR A 100 -10.81 -16.21 -6.82
CA THR A 100 -10.31 -15.65 -8.08
C THR A 100 -11.03 -16.29 -9.25
N SER A 101 -11.37 -15.46 -10.24
CA SER A 101 -11.86 -15.88 -11.54
C SER A 101 -10.88 -15.37 -12.58
N LEU A 102 -9.98 -16.24 -13.02
CA LEU A 102 -8.87 -15.92 -13.93
C LEU A 102 -9.16 -16.41 -15.34
N ASP A 103 -8.53 -15.79 -16.34
CA ASP A 103 -8.60 -16.27 -17.71
C ASP A 103 -7.86 -17.63 -17.81
N PRO A 104 -8.50 -18.72 -18.28
CA PRO A 104 -7.87 -20.03 -18.36
C PRO A 104 -6.64 -20.08 -19.29
N ASP A 105 -6.55 -19.19 -20.28
CA ASP A 105 -5.47 -19.15 -21.26
C ASP A 105 -4.33 -18.20 -20.86
N GLY A 106 -4.41 -17.59 -19.68
CA GLY A 106 -3.50 -16.53 -19.24
C GLY A 106 -3.97 -15.15 -19.70
N CYS A 107 -3.42 -14.10 -19.07
CA CYS A 107 -3.74 -12.71 -19.42
C CYS A 107 -2.46 -11.91 -19.72
N PRO A 108 -1.79 -12.14 -20.88
CA PRO A 108 -0.61 -11.39 -21.27
C PRO A 108 -0.93 -9.90 -21.40
N SER A 109 -0.31 -9.10 -20.54
CA SER A 109 -0.63 -7.68 -20.39
C SER A 109 0.64 -6.84 -20.39
N TRP A 110 0.58 -5.66 -21.00
CA TRP A 110 1.66 -4.68 -20.93
C TRP A 110 1.51 -3.86 -19.65
N ILE A 111 2.12 -4.34 -18.58
CA ILE A 111 1.98 -3.75 -17.24
C ILE A 111 3.34 -3.49 -16.58
N ASP A 112 3.30 -2.65 -15.56
CA ASP A 112 4.34 -2.53 -14.54
C ASP A 112 3.90 -3.41 -13.35
N PRO A 113 4.49 -4.60 -13.15
CA PRO A 113 3.99 -5.58 -12.18
C PRO A 113 4.06 -5.08 -10.74
N ASP A 114 5.03 -4.22 -10.41
CA ASP A 114 5.16 -3.63 -9.07
C ASP A 114 4.00 -2.67 -8.79
N LYS A 115 3.65 -1.84 -9.78
CA LYS A 115 2.51 -0.92 -9.65
C LYS A 115 1.17 -1.65 -9.58
N ILE A 116 0.97 -2.68 -10.41
CA ILE A 116 -0.25 -3.48 -10.36
C ILE A 116 -0.37 -4.22 -9.03
N SER A 117 0.71 -4.82 -8.53
CA SER A 117 0.76 -5.46 -7.22
C SER A 117 0.34 -4.49 -6.11
N TRP A 118 0.86 -3.27 -6.13
CA TRP A 118 0.48 -2.24 -5.16
C TRP A 118 -1.02 -1.89 -5.23
N VAL A 119 -1.59 -1.75 -6.43
CA VAL A 119 -3.03 -1.45 -6.59
C VAL A 119 -3.87 -2.62 -6.03
N LEU A 120 -3.53 -3.86 -6.38
CA LEU A 120 -4.23 -5.05 -5.90
C LEU A 120 -4.18 -5.14 -4.37
N ASP A 121 -3.04 -4.85 -3.75
CA ASP A 121 -2.90 -4.83 -2.29
C ASP A 121 -3.86 -3.85 -1.64
N LYS A 122 -3.97 -2.63 -2.19
CA LYS A 122 -4.88 -1.61 -1.64
C LYS A 122 -6.34 -2.02 -1.78
N ILE A 123 -6.72 -2.66 -2.89
CA ILE A 123 -8.08 -3.16 -3.09
C ILE A 123 -8.39 -4.28 -2.09
N ILE A 124 -7.52 -5.28 -1.97
CA ILE A 124 -7.70 -6.42 -1.05
C ILE A 124 -7.78 -5.92 0.40
N GLN A 125 -6.86 -5.04 0.82
CA GLN A 125 -6.87 -4.45 2.16
C GLN A 125 -8.17 -3.68 2.44
N ASN A 126 -8.67 -2.92 1.47
CA ASN A 126 -9.93 -2.19 1.64
C ASN A 126 -11.13 -3.14 1.73
N ALA A 127 -11.18 -4.19 0.91
CA ALA A 127 -12.24 -5.18 0.94
C ALA A 127 -12.28 -5.91 2.30
N GLN A 128 -11.13 -6.27 2.86
CA GLN A 128 -11.05 -6.88 4.18
C GLN A 128 -11.55 -5.94 5.30
N ARG A 129 -11.26 -4.63 5.21
CA ARG A 129 -11.74 -3.63 6.18
C ARG A 129 -13.25 -3.38 6.08
N GLY A 130 -13.83 -3.45 4.89
CA GLY A 130 -15.25 -3.17 4.64
C GLY A 130 -16.22 -4.03 5.47
N ARG A 131 -15.79 -5.22 5.91
CA ARG A 131 -16.58 -6.09 6.80
C ARG A 131 -16.72 -5.56 8.24
N HIS A 132 -15.91 -4.62 8.69
CA HIS A 132 -16.11 -3.98 10.00
C HIS A 132 -17.27 -2.95 10.02
N PHE A 133 -17.85 -2.59 8.87
CA PHE A 133 -18.94 -1.60 8.77
C PHE A 133 -20.36 -2.20 8.83
N HIS A 134 -20.53 -3.51 9.05
CA HIS A 134 -21.84 -4.15 9.11
C HIS A 134 -21.97 -5.13 10.30
N LEU A 135 -21.96 -4.57 11.52
CA LEU A 135 -22.49 -5.20 12.74
C LEU A 135 -23.16 -4.17 13.68
N LEU A 136 -23.73 -3.09 13.15
CA LEU A 136 -24.69 -2.31 13.94
C LEU A 136 -26.04 -3.05 13.86
N PRO A 137 -26.65 -3.40 15.00
CA PRO A 137 -27.96 -4.06 15.00
C PRO A 137 -29.00 -3.09 14.42
N LEU A 138 -29.92 -3.64 13.62
CA LEU A 138 -31.10 -2.90 13.20
C LEU A 138 -31.91 -2.54 14.46
N PRO A 139 -32.37 -1.28 14.62
CA PRO A 139 -33.26 -0.94 15.71
C PRO A 139 -34.59 -1.67 15.56
N ASP A 140 -35.14 -2.11 16.69
CA ASP A 140 -36.43 -2.81 16.84
C ASP A 140 -37.60 -2.10 16.12
#